data_AF-A0A7C6Y1M3-F1
#
_entry.id   AF-A0A7C6Y1M3-F1
#
_cell.length_a   1.000
_cell.length_b   1.000
_cell.length_c   1.000
_cell.angle_alpha   90.00
_cell.angle_beta   90.00
_cell.angle_gamma   90.00
#
_symmetry.space_group_name_H-M   'P 1'
#
loop_
_entity.id
_entity.type
_entity.pdbx_description
1 polymer ?
#
loop_
_entity_poly.entity_id
_entity_poly.type
_entity_poly.pdbx_seq_one_letter_code
_entity_poly.pdbx_strand_id
1 'polypeptide(L)'
;AFGLTGIGDLIVTASSHHSRNFNAGLRIGQGEAVEDVLSTSKMVVEGVRAIQAAKDLCTSTGIELPIIEVAYDVLFNGLSVQDGILQLLTRELKAETIE
;
A
#
# COMPACT_ATOMS: atom_id res chain seq x y z
N ALA A 1 -7.90 11.33 -13.23
CA ALA A 1 -7.29 10.00 -13.49
C ALA A 1 -8.31 8.88 -13.79
N PHE A 2 -9.52 9.21 -14.26
CA PHE A 2 -10.62 8.25 -14.46
C PHE A 2 -10.56 7.51 -15.83
N GLY A 3 -9.35 7.15 -16.28
CA GLY A 3 -9.11 6.41 -17.52
C GLY A 3 -8.42 5.07 -17.28
N LEU A 4 -8.17 4.32 -18.35
CA LEU A 4 -7.54 2.99 -18.28
C LEU A 4 -6.18 3.01 -17.58
N THR A 5 -5.39 4.07 -17.79
CA THR A 5 -4.04 4.22 -17.21
C THR A 5 -4.06 4.62 -15.72
N GLY A 6 -5.21 4.95 -15.16
CA GLY A 6 -5.37 5.29 -13.75
C GLY A 6 -6.23 4.26 -13.04
N ILE A 7 -7.56 4.48 -13.07
CA ILE A 7 -8.49 3.60 -12.36
C ILE A 7 -8.50 2.16 -12.90
N GLY A 8 -8.33 1.99 -14.22
CA GLY A 8 -8.30 0.66 -14.83
C GLY A 8 -7.09 -0.15 -14.34
N ASP A 9 -5.91 0.43 -14.44
CA ASP A 9 -4.65 -0.17 -14.00
C ASP A 9 -4.64 -0.44 -12.48
N LEU A 10 -5.20 0.49 -11.68
CA LEU A 10 -5.36 0.32 -10.25
C LEU A 10 -6.21 -0.90 -9.93
N ILE A 11 -7.41 -1.01 -10.52
CA ILE A 11 -8.33 -2.12 -10.24
C ILE A 11 -7.69 -3.46 -10.61
N VAL A 12 -7.13 -3.59 -11.82
CA VAL A 12 -6.55 -4.85 -12.27
C VAL A 12 -5.32 -5.24 -11.43
N THR A 13 -4.48 -4.28 -11.07
CA THR A 13 -3.28 -4.53 -10.27
C THR A 13 -3.61 -4.84 -8.81
N ALA A 14 -4.67 -4.23 -8.25
CA ALA A 14 -5.10 -4.43 -6.87
C ALA A 14 -6.07 -5.62 -6.67
N SER A 15 -6.52 -6.27 -7.75
CA SER A 15 -7.54 -7.34 -7.65
C SER A 15 -7.11 -8.66 -8.32
N SER A 16 -5.85 -8.78 -8.77
CA SER A 16 -5.39 -9.93 -9.54
C SER A 16 -4.29 -10.72 -8.82
N HIS A 17 -4.47 -12.04 -8.71
CA HIS A 17 -3.40 -12.96 -8.28
C HIS A 17 -2.24 -13.08 -9.28
N HIS A 18 -2.30 -12.44 -10.45
CA HIS A 18 -1.15 -12.32 -11.35
C HIS A 18 -0.31 -11.07 -11.03
N SER A 19 -0.85 -10.12 -10.24
CA SER A 19 -0.12 -8.97 -9.77
C SER A 19 0.85 -9.39 -8.67
N ARG A 20 2.13 -9.06 -8.86
CA ARG A 20 3.19 -9.27 -7.87
C ARG A 20 3.00 -8.40 -6.63
N ASN A 21 2.48 -7.18 -6.79
CA ASN A 21 2.16 -6.30 -5.67
C ASN A 21 1.01 -6.87 -4.85
N PHE A 22 -0.05 -7.33 -5.53
CA PHE A 22 -1.19 -7.94 -4.85
C PHE A 22 -0.80 -9.19 -4.08
N ASN A 23 -0.02 -10.10 -4.70
CA ASN A 23 0.45 -11.29 -3.99
C ASN A 23 1.33 -10.96 -2.78
N ALA A 24 2.26 -10.02 -2.93
CA ALA A 24 3.11 -9.62 -1.82
C ALA A 24 2.26 -9.05 -0.66
N GLY A 25 1.34 -8.13 -0.97
CA GLY A 25 0.43 -7.56 0.02
C GLY A 25 -0.49 -8.60 0.67
N LEU A 26 -0.98 -9.57 -0.10
CA LEU A 26 -1.82 -10.66 0.41
C LEU A 26 -1.06 -11.55 1.41
N ARG A 27 0.17 -11.95 1.08
CA ARG A 27 1.03 -12.77 1.95
C ARG A 27 1.38 -12.05 3.25
N ILE A 28 1.78 -10.77 3.15
CA ILE A 28 2.04 -9.91 4.32
C ILE A 28 0.76 -9.78 5.16
N GLY A 29 -0.40 -9.56 4.53
CA GLY A 29 -1.70 -9.51 5.19
C GLY A 29 -2.12 -10.81 5.87
N GLN A 30 -1.61 -11.95 5.41
CA GLN A 30 -1.80 -13.27 6.04
C GLN A 30 -0.83 -13.54 7.19
N GLY A 31 0.07 -12.60 7.51
CA GLY A 31 1.00 -12.67 8.62
C GLY A 31 2.38 -13.22 8.28
N GLU A 32 2.70 -13.40 7.00
CA GLU A 32 4.09 -13.69 6.60
C GLU A 32 4.98 -12.47 6.84
N ALA A 33 6.22 -12.70 7.32
CA ALA A 33 7.18 -11.63 7.53
C ALA A 33 7.55 -10.93 6.22
N VAL A 34 7.64 -9.60 6.23
CA VAL A 34 7.91 -8.79 5.04
C VAL A 34 9.20 -9.24 4.35
N GLU A 35 10.25 -9.48 5.12
CA GLU A 35 11.56 -9.93 4.63
C GLU A 35 11.47 -11.28 3.91
N ASP A 36 10.66 -12.21 4.43
CA ASP A 36 10.45 -13.53 3.83
C ASP A 36 9.66 -13.43 2.52
N VAL A 37 8.61 -12.60 2.49
CA VAL A 37 7.83 -12.36 1.27
C VAL A 37 8.69 -11.73 0.17
N LEU A 38 9.52 -10.74 0.52
CA LEU A 38 10.36 -10.04 -0.44
C LEU A 38 11.55 -10.88 -0.92
N SER A 39 12.17 -11.68 -0.05
CA SER A 39 13.29 -12.56 -0.42
C SER A 39 12.87 -13.77 -1.27
N THR A 40 11.65 -14.27 -1.08
CA THR A 40 11.12 -15.41 -1.85
C THR A 40 10.49 -15.01 -3.18
N SER A 41 10.30 -13.71 -3.42
CA SER A 41 9.72 -13.22 -4.68
C SER A 41 10.71 -13.35 -5.84
N LYS A 42 10.31 -14.08 -6.89
CA LYS A 42 11.11 -14.24 -8.12
C LYS A 42 11.23 -12.95 -8.93
N MET A 43 10.37 -11.98 -8.67
CA MET A 43 10.32 -10.69 -9.37
C MET A 43 10.36 -9.55 -8.36
N VAL A 44 10.93 -8.42 -8.76
CA VAL A 44 10.92 -7.20 -7.94
C VAL A 44 9.48 -6.77 -7.68
N VAL A 45 9.11 -6.58 -6.42
CA VAL A 45 7.84 -5.96 -5.99
C VAL A 45 8.05 -4.45 -5.98
N GLU A 46 7.68 -3.79 -7.07
CA GLU A 46 7.85 -2.35 -7.29
C GLU A 46 7.06 -1.50 -6.29
N GLY A 47 5.92 -2.01 -5.79
CA GLY A 47 5.07 -1.33 -4.82
C GLY A 47 5.81 -0.95 -3.54
N VAL A 48 6.77 -1.77 -3.10
CA VAL A 48 7.58 -1.48 -1.90
C VAL A 48 8.42 -0.22 -2.08
N ARG A 49 9.10 -0.09 -3.23
CA ARG A 49 9.90 1.11 -3.54
C ARG A 49 9.02 2.32 -3.83
N ALA A 50 7.87 2.10 -4.47
CA ALA A 50 6.91 3.16 -4.74
C ALA A 50 6.33 3.74 -3.44
N ILE A 51 6.05 2.91 -2.45
CA ILE A 51 5.57 3.34 -1.12
C ILE A 51 6.64 4.19 -0.40
N GLN A 52 7.91 3.76 -0.41
CA GLN A 52 9.01 4.56 0.15
C GLN A 52 9.07 5.95 -0.52
N ALA A 53 9.10 6.00 -1.85
CA ALA A 53 9.15 7.27 -2.58
C ALA A 53 7.91 8.14 -2.34
N ALA A 54 6.72 7.53 -2.24
CA ALA A 54 5.49 8.24 -1.94
C ALA A 54 5.49 8.80 -0.51
N LYS A 55 6.06 8.09 0.48
CA LYS A 55 6.22 8.62 1.85
C LYS A 55 7.17 9.83 1.90
N ASP A 56 8.25 9.80 1.12
CA ASP A 56 9.17 10.94 0.99
C ASP A 56 8.45 12.15 0.35
N LEU A 57 7.59 11.89 -0.64
CA LEU A 57 6.75 12.91 -1.25
C LEU A 57 5.75 13.50 -0.26
N CYS A 58 5.04 12.68 0.52
CA CYS A 58 4.13 13.16 1.58
C CYS A 58 4.87 14.10 2.54
N THR A 59 6.05 13.68 2.99
CA THR A 59 6.86 14.44 3.96
C THR A 59 7.30 15.79 3.41
N SER A 60 7.70 15.85 2.14
CA SER A 60 8.18 17.09 1.51
C SER A 60 7.05 18.04 1.07
N THR A 61 5.86 17.51 0.78
CA THR A 61 4.73 18.29 0.24
C THR A 61 3.65 18.60 1.26
N GLY A 62 3.62 17.89 2.40
CA GLY A 62 2.53 17.96 3.37
C GLY A 62 1.23 17.30 2.90
N ILE A 63 1.24 16.57 1.78
CA ILE A 63 0.07 15.84 1.28
C ILE A 63 -0.16 14.60 2.15
N GLU A 64 -1.37 14.46 2.67
CA GLU A 64 -1.78 13.29 3.45
C GLU A 64 -2.12 12.12 2.50
N LEU A 65 -1.39 11.00 2.60
CA LEU A 65 -1.69 9.74 1.90
C LEU A 65 -1.82 8.58 2.91
N PRO A 66 -2.95 8.47 3.64
CA PRO A 66 -3.09 7.60 4.81
C PRO A 66 -2.77 6.13 4.53
N ILE A 67 -3.22 5.62 3.38
CA ILE A 67 -2.97 4.23 2.97
C ILE A 67 -1.47 4.00 2.72
N ILE A 68 -0.79 4.98 2.11
CA ILE A 68 0.66 4.92 1.86
C ILE A 68 1.43 4.98 3.17
N GLU A 69 1.03 5.84 4.11
CA GLU A 69 1.70 5.96 5.41
C GLU A 69 1.59 4.68 6.22
N VAL A 70 0.40 4.10 6.31
CA VAL A 70 0.22 2.83 7.03
C VAL A 70 0.95 1.70 6.31
N ALA A 71 0.90 1.63 4.98
CA ALA A 71 1.66 0.63 4.23
C ALA A 71 3.18 0.80 4.42
N TYR A 72 3.66 2.03 4.53
CA TYR A 72 5.05 2.33 4.86
C TYR A 72 5.43 1.78 6.23
N ASP A 73 4.61 2.06 7.24
CA ASP A 73 4.89 1.61 8.61
C ASP A 73 4.86 0.08 8.73
N VAL A 74 3.96 -0.59 8.00
CA VAL A 74 3.93 -2.06 7.92
C VAL A 74 5.19 -2.61 7.26
N LEU A 75 5.62 -2.02 6.14
CA LEU A 75 6.75 -2.53 5.35
C LEU A 75 8.12 -2.23 5.97
N PHE A 76 8.25 -1.13 6.72
CA PHE A 76 9.56 -0.62 7.13
C PHE A 76 9.71 -0.38 8.63
N ASN A 77 8.60 -0.17 9.36
CA ASN A 77 8.63 0.18 10.79
C ASN A 77 8.05 -0.92 11.71
N GLY A 78 7.68 -2.07 11.15
CA GLY A 78 7.18 -3.22 11.92
C GLY A 78 5.79 -3.03 12.49
N LEU A 79 4.98 -2.12 11.95
CA LEU A 79 3.57 -2.01 12.31
C LEU A 79 2.83 -3.29 11.91
N SER A 80 2.03 -3.86 12.82
CA SER A 80 1.21 -5.00 12.47
C SER A 80 0.11 -4.60 11.47
N VAL A 81 -0.24 -5.50 10.56
CA VAL A 81 -1.31 -5.23 9.58
C VAL A 81 -2.63 -4.94 10.29
N GLN A 82 -2.90 -5.62 11.40
CA GLN A 82 -4.11 -5.42 12.21
C GLN A 82 -4.16 -4.02 12.83
N ASP A 83 -3.04 -3.55 13.39
CA ASP A 83 -2.96 -2.19 13.95
C ASP A 83 -3.06 -1.12 12.86
N GLY A 84 -2.44 -1.37 11.70
CA GLY A 84 -2.56 -0.49 10.54
C GLY A 84 -3.99 -0.36 10.02
N ILE A 85 -4.72 -1.48 9.93
CA ILE A 85 -6.15 -1.48 9.56
C ILE A 85 -6.95 -0.70 10.60
N LEU A 86 -6.72 -0.94 11.90
CA LEU A 86 -7.40 -0.22 12.97
C LEU A 86 -7.15 1.28 12.85
N GLN A 87 -5.90 1.70 12.67
CA GLN A 87 -5.52 3.09 12.49
C GLN A 87 -6.25 3.74 11.31
N LEU A 88 -6.39 3.04 10.17
CA LEU A 88 -7.12 3.55 9.01
C LEU A 88 -8.62 3.71 9.28
N LEU A 89 -9.23 2.71 9.94
CA LEU A 89 -10.67 2.65 10.18
C LEU A 89 -11.13 3.59 11.32
N THR A 90 -10.22 3.98 12.23
CA THR A 90 -10.52 4.91 13.33
C THR A 90 -10.25 6.38 13.00
N ARG A 91 -9.92 6.70 11.74
CA ARG A 91 -9.74 8.10 11.31
C ARG A 91 -11.04 8.88 11.42
N GLU A 92 -10.91 10.19 11.58
CA GLU A 92 -12.07 11.08 11.60
C GLU A 92 -12.88 10.94 10.31
N LEU A 93 -14.20 10.85 10.48
CA LEU A 93 -15.13 10.79 9.35
C LEU A 93 -15.07 12.11 8.58
N LYS A 94 -14.92 12.00 7.26
CA LYS A 94 -14.96 13.12 6.34
C LYS A 94 -15.97 12.84 5.23
N ALA A 95 -16.56 13.89 4.69
CA ALA A 95 -17.41 13.76 3.51
C ALA A 95 -16.58 13.33 2.30
N GLU A 96 -17.16 12.51 1.43
CA GLU A 96 -16.60 12.26 0.11
C GLU A 96 -16.83 13.48 -0.77
N THR A 97 -15.75 14.10 -1.25
CA THR A 97 -15.80 15.22 -2.17
C THR A 97 -15.40 14.76 -3.57
N ILE A 98 -16.25 15.03 -4.55
CA ILE A 98 -15.94 14.88 -5.97
C ILE A 98 -15.50 16.26 -6.47
N GLU A 99 -14.30 16.71 -6.09
CA GLU A 99 -13.67 17.86 -6.75
C GLU A 99 -12.72 17.37 -7.86
#